data_AF-A0A410CQA9-F1
#
_entry.id   AF-A0A410CQA9-F1
#
_cell.length_a   1.000
_cell.length_b   1.000
_cell.length_c   1.000
_cell.angle_alpha   90.00
_cell.angle_beta   90.00
_cell.angle_gamma   90.00
#
_symmetry.space_group_name_H-M   'P 1'
#
loop_
_entity.id
_entity.type
_entity.pdbx_description
1 polymer ?
#
loop_
_entity_poly.entity_id
_entity_poly.type
_entity_poly.pdbx_seq_one_letter_code
_entity_poly.pdbx_strand_id
1 'polypeptide(L)'
;MLLIGGVAALTNPLLGAGIAAKALLPGVAGIVSKFTLRPAAQKLAEHKEVEAIRQAEENILREFGDASTVKVINPILQQLDLALRTTENQHDPLLDFNFSTAEIKELNGDKWRVLTEIAMYHIYKDVYLDPLLYKQAKLGPEDIRWFDVLFSDLKDS
;
A
#
# COMPACT_ATOMS: atom_id res chain seq x y z
N MET A 1 17.01 -10.09 9.47
CA MET A 1 17.10 -9.03 10.50
C MET A 1 16.54 -7.70 10.01
N LEU A 2 17.24 -6.89 9.20
CA LEU A 2 16.76 -5.53 8.83
C LEU A 2 15.33 -5.46 8.26
N LEU A 3 14.98 -6.32 7.30
CA LEU A 3 13.64 -6.31 6.66
C LEU A 3 12.48 -6.55 7.64
N ILE A 4 12.68 -7.36 8.68
CA ILE A 4 11.62 -7.69 9.66
C ILE A 4 11.37 -6.50 10.59
N GLY A 5 12.44 -5.84 11.05
CA GLY A 5 12.33 -4.63 11.88
C GLY A 5 11.70 -3.44 11.14
N GLY A 6 11.98 -3.30 9.83
CA GLY A 6 11.38 -2.26 9.00
C GLY A 6 9.86 -2.37 8.85
N VAL A 7 9.34 -3.60 8.70
CA VAL A 7 7.88 -3.83 8.59
C VAL A 7 7.16 -3.60 9.93
N ALA A 8 7.73 -4.07 11.05
CA ALA A 8 7.13 -3.88 12.38
C ALA A 8 7.01 -2.41 12.78
N ALA A 9 7.93 -1.55 12.33
CA ALA A 9 7.88 -0.11 12.59
C ALA A 9 6.74 0.63 11.85
N LEU A 10 6.23 0.06 10.74
CA LEU A 10 5.12 0.63 9.98
C LEU A 10 3.76 0.29 10.60
N THR A 11 3.61 -0.87 11.25
CA THR A 11 2.35 -1.30 11.87
C THR A 11 2.21 -0.84 13.31
N ASN A 12 3.30 -0.73 14.07
CA ASN A 12 3.29 -0.16 15.42
C ASN A 12 4.59 0.61 15.74
N PRO A 13 4.59 1.95 15.67
CA PRO A 13 5.79 2.77 15.91
C PRO A 13 6.41 2.60 17.30
N LEU A 14 5.62 2.27 18.34
CA LEU A 14 6.14 2.05 19.70
C LEU A 14 6.88 0.72 19.82
N LEU A 15 6.39 -0.35 19.18
CA LEU A 15 7.11 -1.62 19.09
C LEU A 15 8.37 -1.50 18.23
N GLY A 16 8.28 -0.83 17.08
CA GLY A 16 9.44 -0.55 16.22
C GLY A 16 10.54 0.23 16.95
N ALA A 17 10.17 1.27 17.70
CA ALA A 17 11.10 2.04 18.53
C ALA A 17 11.76 1.19 19.62
N GLY A 18 11.01 0.29 20.29
CA GLY A 18 11.56 -0.61 21.31
C GLY A 18 12.63 -1.57 20.76
N ILE A 19 12.38 -2.18 19.59
CA ILE A 19 13.32 -3.09 18.93
C ILE A 19 14.57 -2.31 18.45
N ALA A 20 14.40 -1.12 17.87
CA ALA A 20 15.50 -0.27 17.44
C ALA A 20 16.36 0.21 18.63
N ALA A 21 15.74 0.65 19.74
CA ALA A 21 16.45 1.10 20.94
C ALA A 21 17.31 -0.01 21.55
N LYS A 22 16.79 -1.26 21.58
CA LYS A 22 17.53 -2.42 22.10
C LYS A 22 18.79 -2.75 21.27
N ALA A 23 18.82 -2.37 19.99
CA ALA A 23 19.99 -2.52 19.12
C ALA A 23 20.98 -1.33 19.20
N LEU A 24 20.62 -0.22 19.86
CA LEU A 24 21.35 1.05 19.86
C LEU A 24 21.88 1.50 21.23
N LEU A 25 21.65 0.75 22.32
CA LEU A 25 21.97 1.15 23.69
C LEU A 25 23.14 0.36 24.32
N PRO A 26 24.40 0.76 24.09
CA PRO A 26 25.53 0.32 24.90
C PRO A 26 25.57 1.09 26.24
N GLY A 27 24.92 0.53 27.26
CA GLY A 27 25.25 0.79 28.67
C GLY A 27 24.49 1.90 29.40
N VAL A 28 23.45 1.50 30.13
CA VAL A 28 22.90 2.26 31.29
C VAL A 28 22.84 1.34 32.52
N ALA A 29 23.98 0.75 32.88
CA ALA A 29 24.11 -0.28 33.92
C ALA A 29 24.46 0.28 35.33
N GLY A 30 24.70 1.59 35.43
CA GLY A 30 24.59 2.36 36.68
C GLY A 30 23.42 3.35 36.53
N ILE A 31 22.75 3.79 37.59
CA ILE A 31 23.12 3.83 39.02
C ILE A 31 21.93 3.27 39.87
N VAL A 32 22.04 3.34 41.21
CA VAL A 32 21.03 3.00 42.24
C VAL A 32 21.08 1.56 42.76
N SER A 33 21.64 1.46 43.97
CA SER A 33 21.67 0.32 44.88
C SER A 33 20.25 -0.20 45.21
N LYS A 34 20.04 -1.50 45.47
CA LYS A 34 20.54 -2.23 46.64
C LYS A 34 20.56 -3.75 46.43
N PHE A 35 21.53 -4.43 47.03
CA PHE A 35 21.49 -5.88 47.28
C PHE A 35 20.34 -6.13 48.29
N THR A 36 19.45 -7.11 48.13
CA THR A 36 19.73 -8.56 48.01
C THR A 36 18.94 -9.30 46.93
N LEU A 37 17.91 -8.69 46.32
CA LEU A 37 16.95 -9.39 45.43
C LEU A 37 17.43 -9.58 43.98
N ARG A 38 18.59 -9.01 43.61
CA ARG A 38 19.08 -8.92 42.21
C ARG A 38 18.94 -10.20 41.36
N PRO A 39 19.50 -11.37 41.72
CA PRO A 39 19.45 -12.54 40.85
C PRO A 39 18.04 -13.12 40.66
N ALA A 40 17.15 -12.98 41.65
CA ALA A 40 15.75 -13.37 41.51
C ALA A 40 14.95 -12.36 40.68
N ALA A 41 15.18 -11.06 40.87
CA ALA A 41 14.55 -9.99 40.10
C ALA A 41 15.01 -10.00 38.63
N GLN A 42 16.30 -10.27 38.36
CA GLN A 42 16.84 -10.43 37.00
C GLN A 42 16.23 -11.65 36.32
N LYS A 43 16.24 -12.84 36.94
CA LYS A 43 15.55 -14.02 36.38
C LYS A 43 14.06 -13.80 36.13
N LEU A 44 13.36 -13.07 37.01
CA LEU A 44 11.94 -12.76 36.82
C LEU A 44 11.72 -11.73 35.69
N ALA A 45 12.65 -10.79 35.49
CA ALA A 45 12.64 -9.87 34.36
C ALA A 45 12.95 -10.61 33.05
N GLU A 46 14.01 -11.42 33.01
CA GLU A 46 14.40 -12.29 31.90
C GLU A 46 13.25 -13.22 31.48
N HIS A 47 12.59 -13.90 32.43
CA HIS A 47 11.41 -14.73 32.13
C HIS A 47 10.23 -13.92 31.60
N LYS A 48 9.95 -12.72 32.14
CA LYS A 48 8.89 -11.84 31.61
C LYS A 48 9.22 -11.27 30.24
N GLU A 49 10.49 -11.03 29.95
CA GLU A 49 10.97 -10.52 28.67
C GLU A 49 10.91 -11.61 27.59
N VAL A 50 11.37 -12.83 27.90
CA VAL A 50 11.20 -14.02 27.04
C VAL A 50 9.72 -14.33 26.78
N GLU A 51 8.88 -14.26 27.81
CA GLU A 51 7.43 -14.47 27.67
C GLU A 51 6.75 -13.36 26.85
N ALA A 52 7.14 -12.10 27.02
CA ALA A 52 6.64 -11.00 26.20
C ALA A 52 7.09 -11.11 24.73
N ILE A 53 8.32 -11.58 24.47
CA ILE A 53 8.80 -11.89 23.13
C ILE A 53 7.99 -13.04 22.53
N ARG A 54 7.79 -14.14 23.25
CA ARG A 54 6.98 -15.29 22.82
C ARG A 54 5.54 -14.87 22.48
N GLN A 55 4.90 -14.06 23.33
CA GLN A 55 3.55 -13.54 23.09
C GLN A 55 3.50 -12.55 21.90
N ALA A 56 4.56 -11.79 21.65
CA ALA A 56 4.66 -10.94 20.46
C ALA A 56 4.84 -11.78 19.18
N GLU A 57 5.69 -12.79 19.21
CA GLU A 57 5.89 -13.75 18.11
C GLU A 57 4.60 -14.51 17.79
N GLU A 58 3.88 -15.02 18.81
CA GLU A 58 2.61 -15.72 18.63
C GLU A 58 1.50 -14.81 18.08
N ASN A 59 1.43 -13.54 18.50
CA ASN A 59 0.48 -12.60 17.92
C ASN A 59 0.85 -12.21 16.48
N ILE A 60 2.13 -11.97 16.18
CA ILE A 60 2.58 -11.68 14.81
C ILE A 60 2.33 -12.88 13.89
N LEU A 61 2.61 -14.11 14.34
CA LEU A 61 2.35 -15.33 13.56
C LEU A 61 0.86 -15.57 13.36
N ARG A 62 0.02 -15.28 14.37
CA ARG A 62 -1.44 -15.32 14.24
C ARG A 62 -1.93 -14.26 13.25
N GLU A 63 -1.49 -13.01 13.37
CA GLU A 63 -1.86 -11.92 12.46
C GLU A 63 -1.40 -12.16 11.02
N PHE A 64 -0.22 -12.78 10.81
CA PHE A 64 0.22 -13.23 9.48
C PHE A 64 -0.54 -14.47 8.96
N GLY A 65 -1.04 -15.34 9.83
CA GLY A 65 -1.88 -16.49 9.45
C GLY A 65 -3.32 -16.08 9.12
N ASP A 66 -3.86 -15.11 9.86
CA ASP A 66 -5.16 -14.48 9.65
C ASP A 66 -5.14 -13.55 8.41
N ALA A 67 -3.97 -13.04 8.00
CA ALA A 67 -3.77 -12.15 6.85
C ALA A 67 -3.89 -12.90 5.50
N SER A 68 -5.12 -13.11 5.04
CA SER A 68 -5.39 -13.61 3.68
C SER A 68 -4.80 -12.69 2.59
N THR A 69 -4.07 -13.27 1.63
CA THR A 69 -3.52 -12.52 0.49
C THR A 69 -4.61 -12.15 -0.52
N VAL A 70 -5.32 -11.05 -0.26
CA VAL A 70 -6.32 -10.49 -1.18
C VAL A 70 -5.63 -10.03 -2.47
N LYS A 71 -6.07 -10.56 -3.62
CA LYS A 71 -5.66 -10.09 -4.95
C LYS A 71 -6.64 -9.05 -5.46
N VAL A 72 -6.31 -7.78 -5.25
CA VAL A 72 -7.04 -6.64 -5.82
C VAL A 72 -6.62 -6.44 -7.28
N ILE A 73 -7.59 -6.20 -8.16
CA ILE A 73 -7.39 -5.66 -9.51
C ILE A 73 -7.86 -4.21 -9.51
N ASN A 74 -7.06 -3.30 -10.06
CA ASN A 74 -7.47 -1.90 -10.22
C ASN A 74 -8.41 -1.78 -11.45
N PRO A 75 -9.67 -1.36 -11.28
CA PRO A 75 -10.65 -1.44 -12.34
C PRO A 75 -10.49 -0.33 -13.40
N ILE A 76 -9.79 0.77 -13.09
CA ILE A 76 -9.41 1.80 -14.07
C ILE A 76 -8.29 1.27 -14.98
N LEU A 77 -7.31 0.56 -14.41
CA LEU A 77 -6.27 -0.13 -15.21
C LEU A 77 -6.85 -1.29 -16.02
N GLN A 78 -7.90 -1.97 -15.52
CA GLN A 78 -8.63 -2.97 -16.28
C GLN A 78 -9.41 -2.35 -17.46
N GLN A 79 -10.01 -1.16 -17.27
CA GLN A 79 -10.64 -0.40 -18.35
C GLN A 79 -9.62 0.00 -19.43
N LEU A 80 -8.41 0.41 -19.02
CA LEU A 80 -7.30 0.74 -19.93
C LEU A 80 -6.80 -0.49 -20.71
N ASP A 81 -6.69 -1.66 -20.06
CA ASP A 81 -6.28 -2.90 -20.74
C ASP A 81 -7.32 -3.40 -21.75
N LEU A 82 -8.61 -3.10 -21.52
CA LEU A 82 -9.67 -3.35 -22.50
C LEU A 82 -9.56 -2.39 -23.69
N ALA A 83 -9.54 -1.08 -23.42
CA ALA A 83 -9.37 0.01 -24.40
C ALA A 83 -8.26 -0.28 -25.42
N LEU A 84 -7.03 -0.53 -24.93
CA LEU A 84 -5.82 -0.79 -25.75
C LEU A 84 -5.88 -2.09 -26.59
N ARG A 85 -6.98 -2.85 -26.51
CA ARG A 85 -7.21 -4.12 -27.23
C ARG A 85 -8.51 -4.12 -28.05
N THR A 86 -9.36 -3.10 -27.92
CA THR A 86 -10.66 -2.98 -28.59
C THR A 86 -10.65 -1.89 -29.66
N THR A 87 -11.84 -1.54 -30.15
CA THR A 87 -12.14 -0.39 -31.01
C THR A 87 -13.57 0.07 -30.69
N GLU A 88 -13.95 1.27 -31.12
CA GLU A 88 -15.28 1.89 -30.94
C GLU A 88 -16.48 0.98 -31.28
N ASN A 89 -16.31 0.04 -32.22
CA ASN A 89 -17.35 -0.91 -32.63
C ASN A 89 -17.42 -2.19 -31.76
N GLN A 90 -16.53 -2.33 -30.78
CA GLN A 90 -16.40 -3.49 -29.90
C GLN A 90 -16.60 -3.13 -28.42
N HIS A 91 -16.23 -1.92 -28.02
CA HIS A 91 -16.43 -1.37 -26.68
C HIS A 91 -16.25 0.16 -26.69
N ASP A 92 -17.25 0.92 -26.24
CA ASP A 92 -17.11 2.35 -25.92
C ASP A 92 -17.27 2.54 -24.40
N PRO A 93 -16.23 2.98 -23.65
CA PRO A 93 -16.32 3.16 -22.20
C PRO A 93 -17.33 4.21 -21.72
N LEU A 94 -17.98 4.97 -22.60
CA LEU A 94 -19.05 5.92 -22.25
C LEU A 94 -20.46 5.42 -22.60
N LEU A 95 -20.59 4.33 -23.35
CA LEU A 95 -21.87 3.75 -23.78
C LEU A 95 -22.09 2.34 -23.21
N ASP A 96 -21.02 1.56 -23.07
CA ASP A 96 -21.01 0.21 -22.51
C ASP A 96 -20.71 0.20 -20.99
N PHE A 97 -20.53 -0.99 -20.41
CA PHE A 97 -20.17 -1.13 -19.00
C PHE A 97 -18.74 -0.61 -18.74
N ASN A 98 -18.63 0.53 -18.06
CA ASN A 98 -17.36 1.15 -17.72
C ASN A 98 -16.79 0.63 -16.40
N PHE A 99 -15.72 -0.16 -16.47
CA PHE A 99 -15.01 -0.67 -15.29
C PHE A 99 -14.41 0.46 -14.44
N SER A 100 -14.01 1.60 -15.01
CA SER A 100 -13.39 2.70 -14.22
C SER A 100 -14.33 3.31 -13.19
N THR A 101 -15.64 3.02 -13.24
CA THR A 101 -16.63 3.42 -12.22
C THR A 101 -16.67 2.51 -10.99
N ALA A 102 -16.08 1.32 -11.04
CA ALA A 102 -16.20 0.32 -9.97
C ALA A 102 -15.43 0.69 -8.69
N GLU A 103 -15.92 0.19 -7.56
CA GLU A 103 -15.30 0.26 -6.24
C GLU A 103 -14.37 -0.95 -5.99
N ILE A 104 -13.31 -0.73 -5.20
CA ILE A 104 -12.51 -1.80 -4.60
C ILE A 104 -12.87 -1.86 -3.11
N LYS A 105 -13.61 -2.88 -2.69
CA LYS A 105 -14.18 -2.96 -1.32
C LYS A 105 -13.15 -3.34 -0.26
N GLU A 106 -12.03 -3.90 -0.71
CA GLU A 106 -10.91 -4.36 0.11
C GLU A 106 -9.87 -3.24 0.34
N LEU A 107 -10.07 -2.06 -0.23
CA LEU A 107 -9.27 -0.85 0.01
C LEU A 107 -10.12 0.25 0.64
N ASN A 108 -9.65 0.81 1.76
CA ASN A 108 -10.39 1.84 2.50
C ASN A 108 -10.35 3.20 1.79
N GLY A 109 -11.42 3.51 1.05
CA GLY A 109 -11.69 4.82 0.44
C GLY A 109 -10.89 5.12 -0.83
N ASP A 110 -11.29 6.19 -1.51
CA ASP A 110 -10.96 6.47 -2.92
C ASP A 110 -9.54 6.98 -3.18
N LYS A 111 -8.63 6.89 -2.20
CA LYS A 111 -7.24 7.31 -2.39
C LYS A 111 -6.53 6.48 -3.47
N TRP A 112 -6.90 5.21 -3.65
CA TRP A 112 -6.38 4.37 -4.74
C TRP A 112 -6.79 4.92 -6.12
N ARG A 113 -8.02 5.44 -6.22
CA ARG A 113 -8.63 5.97 -7.44
C ARG A 113 -7.89 7.21 -7.90
N VAL A 114 -7.82 8.23 -7.03
CA VAL A 114 -7.14 9.51 -7.31
C VAL A 114 -5.66 9.30 -7.67
N LEU A 115 -4.95 8.40 -6.97
CA LEU A 115 -3.56 8.08 -7.31
C LEU A 115 -3.40 7.38 -8.68
N THR A 116 -4.41 6.61 -9.11
CA THR A 116 -4.40 5.96 -10.43
C THR A 116 -4.71 6.96 -11.54
N GLU A 117 -5.70 7.83 -11.33
CA GLU A 117 -6.09 8.88 -12.26
C GLU A 117 -4.95 9.88 -12.47
N ILE A 118 -4.25 10.31 -11.41
CA ILE A 118 -3.04 11.15 -11.51
C ILE A 118 -1.90 10.43 -12.27
N ALA A 119 -1.67 9.15 -11.97
CA ALA A 119 -0.62 8.38 -12.63
C ALA A 119 -0.90 8.18 -14.12
N MET A 120 -2.13 7.83 -14.49
CA MET A 120 -2.55 7.71 -15.89
C MET A 120 -2.52 9.05 -16.60
N TYR A 121 -3.01 10.13 -15.98
CA TYR A 121 -2.96 11.47 -16.53
C TYR A 121 -1.52 11.88 -16.85
N HIS A 122 -0.57 11.74 -15.92
CA HIS A 122 0.83 12.11 -16.20
C HIS A 122 1.54 11.24 -17.24
N ILE A 123 1.08 10.00 -17.48
CA ILE A 123 1.59 9.13 -18.56
C ILE A 123 0.97 9.52 -19.92
N TYR A 124 -0.34 9.80 -19.96
CA TYR A 124 -1.10 9.97 -21.20
C TYR A 124 -1.43 11.41 -21.58
N LYS A 125 -1.20 12.42 -20.73
CA LYS A 125 -1.49 13.85 -21.02
C LYS A 125 -0.88 14.33 -22.33
N ASP A 126 0.38 13.97 -22.59
CA ASP A 126 1.11 14.44 -23.77
C ASP A 126 0.66 13.67 -25.02
N VAL A 127 0.18 12.43 -24.86
CA VAL A 127 -0.48 11.65 -25.91
C VAL A 127 -1.82 12.29 -26.25
N TYR A 128 -2.68 12.52 -25.26
CA TYR A 128 -4.01 13.10 -25.38
C TYR A 128 -4.01 14.50 -26.05
N LEU A 129 -2.95 15.29 -25.84
CA LEU A 129 -2.80 16.62 -26.45
C LEU A 129 -2.30 16.60 -27.93
N ASP A 130 -1.79 15.47 -28.44
CA ASP A 130 -1.41 15.32 -29.85
C ASP A 130 -2.02 14.06 -30.49
N PRO A 131 -3.19 14.16 -31.11
CA PRO A 131 -3.83 12.76 -32.56
C PRO A 131 -2.91 12.43 -33.73
N LEU A 132 -1.61 12.70 -33.57
CA LEU A 132 -0.58 11.80 -34.11
C LEU A 132 -0.14 10.72 -33.10
N LEU A 133 -0.14 11.03 -31.81
CA LEU A 133 0.25 10.13 -30.71
C LEU A 133 -0.86 9.19 -30.26
N TYR A 134 -2.16 9.55 -30.18
CA TYR A 134 -3.19 8.54 -29.81
C TYR A 134 -3.16 7.33 -30.76
N LYS A 135 -2.99 7.59 -32.07
CA LYS A 135 -2.87 6.54 -33.09
C LYS A 135 -1.61 5.67 -32.92
N GLN A 136 -0.51 6.22 -32.42
CA GLN A 136 0.70 5.46 -32.09
C GLN A 136 0.54 4.65 -30.80
N ALA A 137 -0.17 5.22 -29.81
CA ALA A 137 -0.56 4.56 -28.56
C ALA A 137 -1.70 3.52 -28.73
N LYS A 138 -2.29 3.42 -29.93
CA LYS A 138 -3.48 2.61 -30.26
C LYS A 138 -4.76 2.98 -29.49
N LEU A 139 -4.88 4.24 -29.06
CA LEU A 139 -6.09 4.76 -28.45
C LEU A 139 -7.08 5.19 -29.55
N GLY A 140 -8.32 4.73 -29.44
CA GLY A 140 -9.42 5.13 -30.30
C GLY A 140 -10.05 6.49 -29.90
N PRO A 141 -10.93 7.06 -30.74
CA PRO A 141 -11.71 8.25 -30.36
C PRO A 141 -12.55 8.04 -29.09
N GLU A 142 -13.05 6.83 -28.85
CA GLU A 142 -13.74 6.37 -27.64
C GLU A 142 -12.87 6.50 -26.38
N ASP A 143 -11.61 6.07 -26.45
CA ASP A 143 -10.68 6.12 -25.32
C ASP A 143 -10.32 7.57 -24.96
N ILE A 144 -10.22 8.44 -25.96
CA ILE A 144 -9.96 9.87 -25.76
C ILE A 144 -11.17 10.57 -25.13
N ARG A 145 -12.40 10.22 -25.53
CA ARG A 145 -13.62 10.69 -24.85
C ARG A 145 -13.70 10.17 -23.40
N TRP A 146 -13.26 8.94 -23.15
CA TRP A 146 -13.19 8.39 -21.78
C TRP A 146 -12.12 9.09 -20.93
N PHE A 147 -10.92 9.33 -21.46
CA PHE A 147 -9.88 10.14 -20.83
C PHE A 147 -10.35 11.58 -20.57
N ASP A 148 -11.21 12.14 -21.45
CA ASP A 148 -11.77 13.47 -21.26
C ASP A 148 -12.59 13.59 -19.97
N VAL A 149 -13.35 12.53 -19.64
CA VAL A 149 -14.15 12.39 -18.41
C VAL A 149 -13.28 11.96 -17.22
N LEU A 150 -12.40 10.96 -17.39
CA LEU A 150 -11.57 10.41 -16.32
C LEU A 150 -10.58 11.44 -15.73
N PHE A 151 -10.15 12.41 -16.53
CA PHE A 151 -9.19 13.45 -16.12
C PHE A 151 -9.83 14.82 -15.95
N SER A 152 -11.17 14.94 -15.85
CA SER A 152 -11.85 16.25 -15.71
C SER A 152 -11.25 17.10 -14.58
N ASP A 153 -11.19 16.54 -13.39
CA ASP A 153 -10.79 17.23 -12.16
C ASP A 153 -9.27 17.53 -12.13
N LEU A 154 -8.50 16.83 -12.97
CA LEU A 154 -7.04 16.96 -13.09
C LEU A 154 -6.60 17.96 -14.17
N LYS A 155 -7.51 18.44 -15.03
CA LYS A 155 -7.24 19.47 -16.03
C LYS A 155 -7.28 20.90 -15.44
N ASP A 156 -8.08 21.08 -14.38
CA ASP A 156 -8.32 22.37 -13.72
C ASP A 156 -7.44 22.57 -12.45
N SER A 157 -6.47 21.67 -12.20
CA SER A 157 -5.61 21.61 -11.00
C SER A 157 -4.16 22.04 -11.25
#